data_AF-A0A2T7PMU4-F1
#
_entry.id   AF-A0A2T7PMU4-F1
#
_cell.length_a   1.000
_cell.length_b   1.000
_cell.length_c   1.000
_cell.angle_alpha   90.00
_cell.angle_beta   90.00
_cell.angle_gamma   90.00
#
_symmetry.space_group_name_H-M   'P 1'
#
loop_
_entity.id
_entity.type
_entity.pdbx_description
1 polymer ?
#
loop_
_entity_poly.entity_id
_entity_poly.type
_entity_poly.pdbx_seq_one_letter_code
_entity_poly.pdbx_strand_id
1 'polypeptide(L)'
;MDITPGSLTVAVLGILALLFHPTFCQDQLTVLPGDVTFGGLLDVNELENGACGKFSPQSSQEVVAVTWFLQSLNNRNYIPGVKIGLLGPDGTESAMYTSRCLSSLPHNKRLLQVSGSATGMELSNNALYPNFFRVIPSDSTQVKVLEQLLVQLGWNYIAIAYDDDNYGRSRGRRTTATGKEQKYLCTCQVAQCDFTQSDCWDRRRQDVYSVEKTVSLYTGYHLKAAAVLAAFLKQQHTARCSGSNTSLCQDLIKLISDRTSLLQTLNDSVILLSEFRNEISEFANVTVTFDENGDINYRDKNYAVYNVQEDNRDLIFKQVATYADDKLTISESDTVFYTEAGSPLTWAQRPLAQCDVNHDCLQCVNDVANDVVFMEGYFYIVGILPIHEKSTQSALKCHRIKTITGADLAESLIFAVKQINKKEGMFKDILPNRRIGLLLINSCSSPLLVRQRLLDLHSGRLVLPDNSNRNSSFLLANIMGYVGAFFSGDSMAAADTLNDVGRPFVQVSAGSTSPYLSDRIKYPYFMRLVPSDNVQAQILLDLAVKLNSNYIQIIYDQTTEYAKGLVQKVEETLAQNYANVCIAQKIANHS
;
A
#
# COMPACT_ATOMS: atom_id res chain seq x y z
N MET A 1 42.94 -13.86 9.82
CA MET A 1 41.92 -13.50 10.82
C MET A 1 40.70 -13.11 10.03
N ASP A 2 39.75 -14.01 9.96
CA ASP A 2 38.70 -14.00 8.96
C ASP A 2 37.58 -13.07 9.43
N ILE A 3 37.33 -12.04 8.62
CA ILE A 3 36.22 -11.10 8.85
C ILE A 3 35.01 -11.69 8.13
N THR A 4 34.18 -12.42 8.88
CA THR A 4 32.90 -12.92 8.38
C THR A 4 31.99 -11.74 8.00
N PRO A 5 31.29 -11.77 6.85
CA PRO A 5 30.30 -10.75 6.51
C PRO A 5 29.23 -10.66 7.60
N GLY A 6 28.94 -9.45 8.06
CA GLY A 6 28.02 -9.24 9.18
C GLY A 6 26.60 -9.73 8.86
N SER A 7 25.99 -10.44 9.82
CA SER A 7 24.57 -10.79 9.71
C SER A 7 23.71 -9.52 9.70
N LEU A 8 22.70 -9.54 8.83
CA LEU A 8 21.76 -8.43 8.71
C LEU A 8 20.65 -8.68 9.72
N THR A 9 20.87 -8.24 10.96
CA THR A 9 19.99 -8.48 12.12
C THR A 9 18.62 -7.84 11.90
N VAL A 10 17.71 -8.55 11.22
CA VAL A 10 16.32 -8.13 11.03
C VAL A 10 15.61 -8.23 12.40
N ALA A 11 15.65 -7.13 13.14
CA ALA A 11 14.99 -7.02 14.42
C ALA A 11 13.46 -6.95 14.22
N VAL A 12 12.82 -8.12 14.08
CA VAL A 12 11.37 -8.27 13.96
C VAL A 12 10.71 -7.93 15.30
N LEU A 13 10.63 -6.63 15.59
CA LEU A 13 9.67 -6.09 16.53
C LEU A 13 8.28 -6.29 15.92
N GLY A 14 7.60 -7.35 16.34
CA GLY A 14 6.21 -7.64 16.02
C GLY A 14 5.26 -6.61 16.64
N ILE A 15 5.36 -5.36 16.20
CA ILE A 15 4.44 -4.27 16.55
C ILE A 15 3.13 -4.59 15.85
N LEU A 16 2.12 -4.99 16.62
CA LEU A 16 0.82 -5.35 16.07
C LEU A 16 0.00 -4.09 15.76
N ALA A 17 0.47 -3.33 14.77
CA ALA A 17 -0.45 -2.68 13.85
C ALA A 17 -1.27 -3.78 13.17
N LEU A 18 -2.60 -3.68 13.25
CA LEU A 18 -3.53 -4.66 12.72
C LEU A 18 -3.46 -4.68 11.17
N LEU A 19 -2.61 -5.57 10.63
CA LEU A 19 -2.34 -5.74 9.20
C LEU A 19 -2.93 -7.07 8.71
N PHE A 20 -4.14 -7.01 8.15
CA PHE A 20 -4.83 -8.17 7.57
C PHE A 20 -5.30 -7.81 6.16
N HIS A 21 -5.20 -8.76 5.23
CA HIS A 21 -5.49 -8.54 3.80
C HIS A 21 -7.00 -8.64 3.52
N PRO A 22 -7.58 -7.65 2.82
CA PRO A 22 -8.86 -7.78 2.14
C PRO A 22 -8.59 -7.87 0.62
N THR A 23 -8.66 -9.08 0.06
CA THR A 23 -8.68 -9.25 -1.40
C THR A 23 -9.99 -9.86 -1.84
N PHE A 24 -10.59 -9.26 -2.86
CA PHE A 24 -12.03 -9.24 -3.08
C PHE A 24 -12.63 -10.60 -3.43
N CYS A 25 -13.80 -10.89 -2.86
CA CYS A 25 -14.77 -11.74 -3.53
C CYS A 25 -16.23 -11.40 -3.20
N GLN A 26 -17.08 -11.45 -4.22
CA GLN A 26 -18.48 -11.00 -4.18
C GLN A 26 -19.40 -12.09 -4.70
N ASP A 27 -20.05 -12.85 -3.81
CA ASP A 27 -21.12 -13.76 -4.22
C ASP A 27 -22.09 -14.23 -3.09
N GLN A 28 -22.62 -13.32 -2.26
CA GLN A 28 -23.90 -13.51 -1.53
C GLN A 28 -24.62 -12.17 -1.26
N LEU A 29 -25.96 -12.18 -1.28
CA LEU A 29 -26.81 -11.03 -0.94
C LEU A 29 -27.86 -11.40 0.12
N THR A 30 -27.66 -10.96 1.35
CA THR A 30 -28.61 -11.16 2.46
C THR A 30 -29.51 -9.93 2.63
N VAL A 31 -30.82 -10.08 2.39
CA VAL A 31 -31.80 -8.99 2.49
C VAL A 31 -32.73 -9.19 3.69
N LEU A 32 -32.85 -8.17 4.55
CA LEU A 32 -33.76 -8.16 5.71
C LEU A 32 -34.79 -7.02 5.56
N PRO A 33 -36.04 -7.27 5.13
CA PRO A 33 -36.99 -6.21 4.75
C PRO A 33 -37.44 -5.30 5.91
N GLY A 34 -37.56 -3.99 5.66
CA GLY A 34 -38.02 -2.96 6.61
C GLY A 34 -38.01 -1.55 6.00
N ASP A 35 -38.63 -0.57 6.67
CA ASP A 35 -38.98 0.74 6.08
C ASP A 35 -37.78 1.64 5.77
N VAL A 36 -36.68 1.48 6.50
CA VAL A 36 -35.34 1.93 6.08
C VAL A 36 -34.47 0.68 6.00
N THR A 37 -33.70 0.55 4.91
CA THR A 37 -32.77 -0.55 4.68
C THR A 37 -31.35 -0.03 4.58
N PHE A 38 -30.41 -0.76 5.17
CA PHE A 38 -28.98 -0.54 5.07
C PHE A 38 -28.35 -1.69 4.28
N GLY A 39 -27.29 -1.40 3.54
CA GLY A 39 -26.37 -2.40 3.04
C GLY A 39 -25.24 -2.68 4.05
N GLY A 40 -24.63 -3.84 3.92
CA GLY A 40 -23.28 -4.11 4.41
C GLY A 40 -22.42 -4.55 3.24
N LEU A 41 -21.20 -4.03 3.15
CA LEU A 41 -20.13 -4.67 2.39
C LEU A 41 -19.16 -5.22 3.41
N LEU A 42 -19.07 -6.54 3.48
CA LEU A 42 -18.19 -7.28 4.37
C LEU A 42 -17.62 -8.43 3.55
N ASP A 43 -16.30 -8.60 3.59
CA ASP A 43 -15.64 -9.68 2.87
C ASP A 43 -15.99 -11.02 3.57
N VAL A 44 -16.43 -12.03 2.82
CA VAL A 44 -16.97 -13.30 3.38
C VAL A 44 -16.26 -14.56 2.91
N ASN A 45 -15.51 -14.46 1.81
CA ASN A 45 -14.71 -15.54 1.24
C ASN A 45 -13.24 -15.13 1.21
N GLU A 46 -12.35 -16.09 1.45
CA GLU A 46 -10.93 -15.95 1.19
C GLU A 46 -10.68 -15.95 -0.34
N LEU A 47 -9.69 -15.20 -0.81
CA LEU A 47 -9.27 -15.27 -2.22
C LEU A 47 -8.41 -16.53 -2.44
N GLU A 48 -8.86 -17.43 -3.31
CA GLU A 48 -8.15 -18.67 -3.64
C GLU A 48 -7.88 -18.68 -5.16
N ASN A 49 -6.60 -18.51 -5.55
CA ASN A 49 -6.13 -18.45 -6.94
C ASN A 49 -6.77 -17.35 -7.83
N GLY A 50 -7.17 -16.22 -7.24
CA GLY A 50 -7.83 -15.13 -7.96
C GLY A 50 -9.32 -15.35 -8.21
N ALA A 51 -9.93 -16.32 -7.52
CA ALA A 51 -11.36 -16.59 -7.49
C ALA A 51 -11.85 -16.74 -6.04
N CYS A 52 -13.17 -16.91 -5.85
CA CYS A 52 -13.76 -17.02 -4.52
C CYS A 52 -13.48 -18.39 -3.93
N GLY A 53 -12.60 -18.42 -2.93
CA GLY A 53 -12.25 -19.58 -2.15
C GLY A 53 -13.26 -19.85 -1.04
N LYS A 54 -12.77 -20.45 0.04
CA LYS A 54 -13.58 -20.91 1.16
C LYS A 54 -14.15 -19.74 1.97
N PHE A 55 -15.21 -20.02 2.71
CA PHE A 55 -15.87 -19.05 3.58
C PHE A 55 -14.94 -18.71 4.77
N SER A 56 -14.61 -17.42 4.96
CA SER A 56 -13.71 -16.96 6.03
C SER A 56 -14.38 -17.14 7.40
N PRO A 57 -13.85 -17.98 8.32
CA PRO A 57 -14.49 -18.22 9.62
C PRO A 57 -14.48 -16.99 10.53
N GLN A 58 -13.53 -16.06 10.33
CA GLN A 58 -13.45 -14.80 11.08
C GLN A 58 -14.43 -13.77 10.53
N SER A 59 -14.38 -13.47 9.23
CA SER A 59 -15.23 -12.45 8.61
C SER A 59 -16.72 -12.85 8.59
N SER A 60 -17.01 -14.15 8.59
CA SER A 60 -18.37 -14.67 8.83
C SER A 60 -18.93 -14.29 10.20
N GLN A 61 -18.11 -14.20 11.24
CA GLN A 61 -18.56 -13.77 12.57
C GLN A 61 -18.99 -12.30 12.56
N GLU A 62 -18.40 -11.47 11.70
CA GLU A 62 -18.76 -10.05 11.56
C GLU A 62 -20.16 -9.91 10.97
N VAL A 63 -20.44 -10.62 9.87
CA VAL A 63 -21.77 -10.64 9.25
C VAL A 63 -22.83 -11.16 10.23
N VAL A 64 -22.53 -12.24 10.96
CA VAL A 64 -23.44 -12.84 11.95
C VAL A 64 -23.66 -11.90 13.14
N ALA A 65 -22.61 -11.29 13.69
CA ALA A 65 -22.71 -10.41 14.85
C ALA A 65 -23.42 -9.09 14.51
N VAL A 66 -23.10 -8.45 13.39
CA VAL A 66 -23.81 -7.25 12.91
C VAL A 66 -25.28 -7.59 12.65
N THR A 67 -25.57 -8.74 12.01
CA THR A 67 -26.96 -9.20 11.81
C THR A 67 -27.69 -9.40 13.14
N TRP A 68 -27.07 -10.08 14.11
CA TRP A 68 -27.63 -10.31 15.44
C TRP A 68 -27.86 -9.01 16.21
N PHE A 69 -26.92 -8.06 16.14
CA PHE A 69 -27.04 -6.75 16.77
C PHE A 69 -28.22 -5.97 16.21
N LEU A 70 -28.35 -5.92 14.88
CA LEU A 70 -29.49 -5.26 14.23
C LEU A 70 -30.81 -5.96 14.57
N GLN A 71 -30.84 -7.29 14.68
CA GLN A 71 -32.01 -8.03 15.19
C GLN A 71 -32.33 -7.68 16.65
N SER A 72 -31.33 -7.56 17.52
CA SER A 72 -31.49 -7.14 18.92
C SER A 72 -32.11 -5.74 19.04
N LEU A 73 -31.68 -4.77 18.23
CA LEU A 73 -32.27 -3.43 18.18
C LEU A 73 -33.73 -3.44 17.69
N ASN A 74 -34.03 -4.22 16.63
CA ASN A 74 -35.39 -4.40 16.12
C ASN A 74 -36.31 -5.03 17.17
N ASN A 75 -35.87 -6.11 17.83
CA ASN A 75 -36.63 -6.80 18.88
C ASN A 75 -36.94 -5.93 20.11
N ARG A 76 -36.19 -4.83 20.31
CA ARG A 76 -36.41 -3.85 21.38
C ARG A 76 -37.25 -2.64 20.94
N ASN A 77 -37.68 -2.57 19.68
CA ASN A 77 -38.27 -1.37 19.06
C ASN A 77 -37.41 -0.11 19.26
N TYR A 78 -36.07 -0.25 19.19
CA TYR A 78 -35.11 0.81 19.55
C TYR A 78 -35.36 2.13 18.79
N ILE A 79 -35.77 2.01 17.52
CA ILE A 79 -36.48 3.06 16.76
C ILE A 79 -37.51 2.34 15.87
N PRO A 80 -38.79 2.76 15.82
CA PRO A 80 -39.78 2.15 14.94
C PRO A 80 -39.43 2.26 13.45
N GLY A 81 -39.49 1.14 12.71
CA GLY A 81 -39.30 1.09 11.24
C GLY A 81 -37.85 1.16 10.74
N VAL A 82 -36.84 1.11 11.61
CA VAL A 82 -35.44 1.39 11.24
C VAL A 82 -34.57 0.15 11.01
N LYS A 83 -33.85 0.15 9.89
CA LYS A 83 -32.53 -0.48 9.69
C LYS A 83 -31.59 0.59 9.10
N ILE A 84 -30.25 0.42 9.15
CA ILE A 84 -29.24 1.57 9.29
C ILE A 84 -27.71 2.97 7.09
N GLY A 85 -27.89 2.93 5.70
CA GLY A 85 -27.01 3.43 4.64
C GLY A 85 -26.05 2.32 4.23
N LEU A 86 -24.76 2.44 4.57
CA LEU A 86 -23.77 1.40 4.28
C LEU A 86 -22.79 1.22 5.45
N LEU A 87 -22.67 -0.02 5.94
CA LEU A 87 -21.65 -0.44 6.91
C LEU A 87 -20.52 -1.18 6.19
N GLY A 88 -19.28 -0.89 6.59
CA GLY A 88 -18.08 -1.34 5.88
C GLY A 88 -17.84 -0.53 4.59
N PRO A 89 -16.99 -1.01 3.66
CA PRO A 89 -16.15 -2.20 3.76
C PRO A 89 -15.18 -2.24 4.94
N ASP A 90 -14.67 -3.45 5.21
CA ASP A 90 -13.61 -3.71 6.18
C ASP A 90 -12.26 -3.14 5.69
N GLY A 91 -11.84 -3.58 4.50
CA GLY A 91 -10.57 -3.18 3.90
C GLY A 91 -10.48 -1.72 3.44
N THR A 92 -9.29 -1.12 3.60
CA THR A 92 -8.96 0.22 3.07
C THR A 92 -9.22 0.33 1.56
N GLU A 93 -8.76 -0.64 0.75
CA GLU A 93 -8.97 -0.60 -0.70
C GLU A 93 -10.47 -0.66 -1.05
N SER A 94 -11.16 -1.66 -0.51
CA SER A 94 -12.60 -1.85 -0.66
C SER A 94 -13.36 -0.58 -0.28
N ALA A 95 -12.98 0.07 0.82
CA ALA A 95 -13.56 1.32 1.29
C ALA A 95 -13.29 2.49 0.35
N MET A 96 -12.08 2.60 -0.24
CA MET A 96 -11.73 3.60 -1.25
C MET A 96 -12.58 3.42 -2.52
N TYR A 97 -12.64 2.22 -3.09
CA TYR A 97 -13.43 1.94 -4.31
C TYR A 97 -14.92 2.20 -4.08
N THR A 98 -15.47 1.72 -2.95
CA THR A 98 -16.86 1.97 -2.56
C THR A 98 -17.13 3.46 -2.42
N SER A 99 -16.27 4.18 -1.69
CA SER A 99 -16.44 5.61 -1.46
C SER A 99 -16.33 6.42 -2.75
N ARG A 100 -15.46 6.04 -3.72
CA ARG A 100 -15.44 6.64 -5.07
C ARG A 100 -16.77 6.44 -5.80
N CYS A 101 -17.31 5.22 -5.81
CA CYS A 101 -18.59 4.92 -6.44
C CYS A 101 -19.73 5.74 -5.82
N LEU A 102 -19.78 5.83 -4.49
CA LEU A 102 -20.78 6.65 -3.77
C LEU A 102 -20.57 8.15 -4.01
N SER A 103 -19.33 8.62 -4.06
CA SER A 103 -18.97 10.03 -4.30
C SER A 103 -19.31 10.52 -5.72
N SER A 104 -19.40 9.59 -6.69
CA SER A 104 -19.82 9.86 -8.07
C SER A 104 -21.32 10.17 -8.20
N LEU A 105 -22.13 9.82 -7.19
CA LEU A 105 -23.53 10.21 -7.13
C LEU A 105 -23.65 11.74 -6.97
N PRO A 106 -24.74 12.35 -7.49
CA PRO A 106 -25.06 13.76 -7.22
C PRO A 106 -25.00 14.09 -5.73
N HIS A 107 -24.60 15.32 -5.39
CA HIS A 107 -24.29 15.72 -4.01
C HIS A 107 -25.41 15.41 -2.99
N ASN A 108 -26.67 15.57 -3.41
CA ASN A 108 -27.86 15.29 -2.62
C ASN A 108 -28.30 13.80 -2.61
N LYS A 109 -27.55 12.91 -3.27
CA LYS A 109 -27.83 11.47 -3.41
C LYS A 109 -26.71 10.55 -2.90
N ARG A 110 -25.52 11.08 -2.56
CA ARG A 110 -24.41 10.32 -1.96
C ARG A 110 -24.89 9.51 -0.74
N LEU A 111 -24.42 8.28 -0.59
CA LEU A 111 -24.77 7.48 0.59
C LEU A 111 -23.67 7.61 1.65
N LEU A 112 -24.09 7.69 2.90
CA LEU A 112 -23.19 7.60 4.05
C LEU A 112 -22.58 6.20 4.12
N GLN A 113 -21.25 6.15 4.26
CA GLN A 113 -20.46 4.94 4.44
C GLN A 113 -19.68 5.04 5.76
N VAL A 114 -19.87 4.08 6.67
CA VAL A 114 -19.10 4.01 7.92
C VAL A 114 -18.37 2.68 8.01
N SER A 115 -17.04 2.72 8.04
CA SER A 115 -16.19 1.53 8.25
C SER A 115 -15.84 1.33 9.73
N GLY A 116 -15.78 0.07 10.15
CA GLY A 116 -15.20 -0.33 11.43
C GLY A 116 -13.67 -0.25 11.47
N SER A 117 -13.00 -0.39 10.33
CA SER A 117 -11.66 -1.00 10.28
C SER A 117 -10.74 -0.47 9.17
N ALA A 118 -11.26 0.29 8.20
CA ALA A 118 -10.45 0.86 7.11
C ALA A 118 -9.59 2.05 7.60
N THR A 119 -8.37 1.80 8.08
CA THR A 119 -7.49 2.81 8.73
C THR A 119 -6.60 3.63 7.79
N GLY A 120 -6.54 3.32 6.48
CA GLY A 120 -5.63 3.99 5.54
C GLY A 120 -5.76 5.51 5.46
N MET A 121 -4.64 6.23 5.34
CA MET A 121 -4.58 7.69 5.43
C MET A 121 -5.25 8.43 4.26
N GLU A 122 -5.35 7.81 3.10
CA GLU A 122 -6.04 8.38 1.93
C GLU A 122 -7.51 8.67 2.21
N LEU A 123 -8.15 7.86 3.05
CA LEU A 123 -9.57 7.97 3.37
C LEU A 123 -9.88 9.26 4.15
N SER A 124 -8.90 9.86 4.82
CA SER A 124 -8.98 11.20 5.41
C SER A 124 -9.06 12.32 4.36
N ASN A 125 -9.00 12.03 3.05
CA ASN A 125 -9.11 13.06 2.02
C ASN A 125 -10.58 13.32 1.66
N ASN A 126 -11.23 14.23 2.39
CA ASN A 126 -12.63 14.64 2.19
C ASN A 126 -12.91 15.08 0.74
N ALA A 127 -11.95 15.70 0.02
CA ALA A 127 -12.16 16.07 -1.39
C ALA A 127 -12.25 14.87 -2.35
N LEU A 128 -11.78 13.69 -1.94
CA LEU A 128 -11.82 12.44 -2.71
C LEU A 128 -12.87 11.44 -2.20
N TYR A 129 -13.21 11.51 -0.91
CA TYR A 129 -14.09 10.59 -0.20
C TYR A 129 -15.18 11.29 0.67
N PRO A 130 -15.93 12.30 0.15
CA PRO A 130 -16.82 13.21 0.90
C PRO A 130 -18.08 12.58 1.55
N ASN A 131 -18.13 11.26 1.69
CA ASN A 131 -19.19 10.53 2.39
C ASN A 131 -18.66 9.33 3.18
N PHE A 132 -17.35 9.26 3.40
CA PHE A 132 -16.70 8.23 4.21
C PHE A 132 -16.51 8.72 5.65
N PHE A 133 -16.76 7.82 6.61
CA PHE A 133 -16.47 7.99 8.03
C PHE A 133 -15.90 6.68 8.58
N ARG A 134 -15.15 6.76 9.69
CA ARG A 134 -14.68 5.55 10.40
C ARG A 134 -14.66 5.69 11.91
N VAL A 135 -14.95 4.59 12.59
CA VAL A 135 -14.96 4.52 14.07
C VAL A 135 -13.63 4.04 14.68
N ILE A 136 -12.59 3.90 13.86
CA ILE A 136 -11.21 3.53 14.20
C ILE A 136 -10.24 4.65 13.77
N PRO A 137 -9.14 4.91 14.50
CA PRO A 137 -8.19 5.97 14.12
C PRO A 137 -7.50 5.75 12.77
N SER A 138 -7.10 6.85 12.13
CA SER A 138 -6.23 6.87 10.94
C SER A 138 -4.83 6.34 11.24
N ASP A 139 -4.21 5.68 10.25
CA ASP A 139 -2.82 5.23 10.32
C ASP A 139 -1.81 6.36 10.55
N SER A 140 -2.20 7.62 10.34
CA SER A 140 -1.34 8.78 10.63
C SER A 140 -0.82 8.78 12.07
N THR A 141 -1.61 8.29 13.03
CA THR A 141 -1.16 8.10 14.41
C THR A 141 -0.20 6.93 14.53
N GLN A 142 -0.47 5.80 13.86
CA GLN A 142 0.41 4.62 13.87
C GLN A 142 1.80 4.92 13.28
N VAL A 143 1.84 5.73 12.22
CA VAL A 143 3.09 6.19 11.57
C VAL A 143 3.90 7.09 12.52
N LYS A 144 3.29 8.08 13.18
CA LYS A 144 3.94 8.88 14.25
C LYS A 144 4.48 8.01 15.40
N VAL A 145 3.72 7.01 15.81
CA VAL A 145 4.11 6.06 16.88
C VAL A 145 5.34 5.25 16.45
N LEU A 146 5.34 4.73 15.22
CA LEU A 146 6.46 3.97 14.66
C LEU A 146 7.73 4.84 14.54
N GLU A 147 7.62 6.07 14.05
CA GLU A 147 8.73 7.02 13.98
C GLU A 147 9.37 7.26 15.35
N GLN A 148 8.58 7.62 16.36
CA GLN A 148 9.11 7.88 17.71
C GLN A 148 9.66 6.63 18.39
N LEU A 149 9.13 5.44 18.06
CA LEU A 149 9.66 4.16 18.52
C LEU A 149 11.05 3.91 17.91
N LEU A 150 11.21 4.07 16.60
CA LEU A 150 12.50 3.93 15.90
C LEU A 150 13.56 4.89 16.48
N VAL A 151 13.17 6.15 16.75
CA VAL A 151 14.05 7.14 17.39
C VAL A 151 14.46 6.72 18.81
N GLN A 152 13.53 6.28 19.65
CA GLN A 152 13.83 5.86 21.03
C GLN A 152 14.62 4.54 21.11
N LEU A 153 14.45 3.65 20.12
CA LEU A 153 15.30 2.47 19.95
C LEU A 153 16.75 2.83 19.59
N GLY A 154 16.97 3.98 18.95
CA GLY A 154 18.26 4.35 18.35
C GLY A 154 18.45 3.78 16.94
N TRP A 155 17.36 3.58 16.19
CA TRP A 155 17.38 3.03 14.83
C TRP A 155 17.31 4.15 13.79
N ASN A 156 18.49 4.64 13.38
CA ASN A 156 18.67 5.69 12.36
C ASN A 156 18.74 5.15 10.91
N TYR A 157 18.77 3.84 10.71
CA TYR A 157 18.91 3.19 9.40
C TYR A 157 17.95 2.00 9.30
N ILE A 158 16.93 2.09 8.42
CA ILE A 158 15.84 1.12 8.35
C ILE A 158 15.57 0.59 6.93
N ALA A 159 15.23 -0.69 6.86
CA ALA A 159 14.56 -1.29 5.72
C ALA A 159 13.06 -1.39 6.02
N ILE A 160 12.21 -1.12 5.03
CA ILE A 160 10.74 -1.23 5.16
C ILE A 160 10.27 -2.31 4.20
N ALA A 161 9.64 -3.35 4.74
CA ALA A 161 8.87 -4.33 3.98
C ALA A 161 7.37 -4.00 4.08
N TYR A 162 6.65 -4.09 2.96
CA TYR A 162 5.19 -4.01 2.91
C TYR A 162 4.65 -4.93 1.81
N ASP A 163 3.41 -5.39 1.97
CA ASP A 163 2.73 -6.21 0.96
C ASP A 163 2.28 -5.33 -0.23
N ASP A 164 2.38 -5.84 -1.47
CA ASP A 164 2.22 -5.02 -2.68
C ASP A 164 0.75 -4.72 -3.08
N ASP A 165 -0.07 -4.33 -2.12
CA ASP A 165 -1.35 -3.65 -2.30
C ASP A 165 -1.19 -2.12 -2.19
N ASN A 166 -2.27 -1.34 -2.37
CA ASN A 166 -2.21 0.12 -2.30
C ASN A 166 -2.03 0.66 -0.88
N TYR A 167 -2.47 -0.09 0.14
CA TYR A 167 -2.39 0.26 1.56
C TYR A 167 -0.98 0.05 2.12
N GLY A 168 -0.34 -1.08 1.80
CA GLY A 168 1.08 -1.34 2.03
C GLY A 168 1.97 -0.34 1.30
N ARG A 169 1.75 -0.12 0.01
CA ARG A 169 2.45 0.93 -0.77
C ARG A 169 2.29 2.32 -0.15
N SER A 170 1.10 2.67 0.35
CA SER A 170 0.83 3.95 1.00
C SER A 170 1.58 4.10 2.33
N ARG A 171 1.45 3.13 3.23
CA ARG A 171 2.16 3.09 4.52
C ARG A 171 3.67 3.18 4.31
N GLY A 172 4.22 2.41 3.36
CA GLY A 172 5.63 2.48 2.99
C GLY A 172 6.06 3.85 2.46
N ARG A 173 5.26 4.46 1.58
CA ARG A 173 5.49 5.84 1.10
C ARG A 173 5.44 6.87 2.23
N ARG A 174 4.51 6.75 3.17
CA ARG A 174 4.38 7.67 4.31
C ARG A 174 5.61 7.59 5.22
N THR A 175 5.98 6.40 5.67
CA THR A 175 7.13 6.19 6.57
C THR A 175 8.46 6.56 5.90
N THR A 176 8.62 6.31 4.60
CA THR A 176 9.80 6.79 3.83
C THR A 176 9.79 8.30 3.57
N ALA A 177 8.63 8.96 3.54
CA ALA A 177 8.54 10.40 3.44
C ALA A 177 8.94 11.08 4.75
N THR A 178 8.38 10.69 5.90
CA THR A 178 8.74 11.34 7.17
C THR A 178 10.20 11.10 7.57
N GLY A 179 10.80 9.96 7.20
CA GLY A 179 12.24 9.74 7.38
C GLY A 179 13.10 10.77 6.61
N LYS A 180 12.66 11.26 5.45
CA LYS A 180 13.37 12.34 4.72
C LYS A 180 13.23 13.70 5.42
N GLU A 181 12.14 13.93 6.16
CA GLU A 181 11.92 15.16 6.94
C GLU A 181 12.69 15.11 8.28
N GLN A 182 12.63 13.96 8.96
CA GLN A 182 13.37 13.65 10.18
C GLN A 182 14.80 13.23 9.85
N LYS A 183 15.69 14.21 9.70
CA LYS A 183 17.13 14.11 9.29
C LYS A 183 18.00 13.03 9.94
N TYR A 184 17.50 12.31 10.94
CA TYR A 184 18.15 11.23 11.69
C TYR A 184 17.56 9.83 11.39
N LEU A 185 16.60 9.68 10.47
CA LEU A 185 15.94 8.40 10.15
C LEU A 185 16.00 8.09 8.64
N CYS A 186 16.95 7.24 8.26
CA CYS A 186 17.26 6.98 6.85
C CYS A 186 16.71 5.64 6.36
N THR A 187 15.85 5.69 5.35
CA THR A 187 15.30 4.49 4.69
C THR A 187 16.20 4.01 3.57
N CYS A 188 16.85 2.87 3.75
CA CYS A 188 17.85 2.33 2.82
C CYS A 188 17.29 1.37 1.78
N GLN A 189 16.26 0.61 2.16
CA GLN A 189 15.63 -0.43 1.36
C GLN A 189 14.11 -0.35 1.53
N VAL A 190 13.40 -0.51 0.41
CA VAL A 190 11.94 -0.61 0.39
C VAL A 190 11.60 -1.89 -0.37
N ALA A 191 11.21 -2.92 0.36
CA ALA A 191 10.86 -4.24 -0.17
C ALA A 191 9.34 -4.35 -0.35
N GLN A 192 8.92 -4.71 -1.56
CA GLN A 192 7.55 -5.12 -1.84
C GLN A 192 7.49 -6.65 -1.63
N CYS A 193 6.67 -7.12 -0.70
CA CYS A 193 6.40 -8.54 -0.51
C CYS A 193 5.16 -8.99 -1.28
N ASP A 194 5.22 -10.24 -1.73
CA ASP A 194 4.13 -10.99 -2.34
C ASP A 194 3.88 -12.19 -1.43
N PHE A 195 2.62 -12.39 -1.00
CA PHE A 195 2.25 -13.45 -0.05
C PHE A 195 2.50 -14.86 -0.58
N THR A 196 2.71 -15.04 -1.89
CA THR A 196 3.10 -16.33 -2.49
C THR A 196 4.58 -16.68 -2.28
N GLN A 197 5.42 -15.72 -1.85
CA GLN A 197 6.85 -15.94 -1.61
C GLN A 197 7.08 -16.35 -0.15
N SER A 198 7.33 -17.65 0.07
CA SER A 198 7.57 -18.27 1.38
C SER A 198 8.68 -17.62 2.22
N ASP A 199 9.56 -16.87 1.58
CA ASP A 199 10.80 -16.36 2.15
C ASP A 199 10.74 -14.85 2.44
N CYS A 200 9.65 -14.16 2.06
CA CYS A 200 9.49 -12.73 2.31
C CYS A 200 9.06 -12.41 3.76
N TRP A 201 8.48 -13.40 4.45
CA TRP A 201 7.91 -13.26 5.79
C TRP A 201 8.23 -14.50 6.63
N ASP A 202 8.91 -14.28 7.75
CA ASP A 202 9.54 -15.35 8.54
C ASP A 202 8.54 -16.36 9.15
N ARG A 203 8.98 -17.62 9.33
CA ARG A 203 8.09 -18.76 9.64
C ARG A 203 7.22 -18.57 10.88
N ARG A 204 7.68 -17.80 11.87
CA ARG A 204 6.95 -17.53 13.12
C ARG A 204 5.62 -16.79 12.92
N ARG A 205 5.32 -16.28 11.71
CA ARG A 205 4.01 -15.67 11.42
C ARG A 205 2.84 -16.65 11.61
N GLN A 206 3.01 -17.94 11.32
CA GLN A 206 1.95 -18.93 11.54
C GLN A 206 1.59 -19.07 13.04
N ASP A 207 2.58 -18.94 13.92
CA ASP A 207 2.39 -18.98 15.38
C ASP A 207 1.62 -17.75 15.91
N VAL A 208 1.78 -16.58 15.26
CA VAL A 208 1.02 -15.35 15.62
C VAL A 208 -0.47 -15.50 15.30
N TYR A 209 -0.85 -16.25 14.27
CA TYR A 209 -2.26 -16.54 13.98
C TYR A 209 -2.91 -17.51 14.98
N SER A 210 -2.13 -18.27 15.76
CA SER A 210 -2.68 -19.24 16.73
C SER A 210 -3.05 -18.66 18.10
N VAL A 211 -2.92 -17.34 18.31
CA VAL A 211 -3.33 -16.69 19.56
C VAL A 211 -4.85 -16.52 19.60
N GLU A 212 -5.56 -17.61 19.90
CA GLU A 212 -7.02 -17.61 20.06
C GLU A 212 -7.46 -16.62 21.15
N LYS A 213 -8.28 -15.63 20.77
CA LYS A 213 -9.15 -14.92 21.70
C LYS A 213 -10.58 -14.85 21.18
N THR A 214 -11.49 -15.04 22.13
CA THR A 214 -12.94 -15.09 21.93
C THR A 214 -13.49 -13.75 21.42
N VAL A 215 -14.23 -13.82 20.30
CA VAL A 215 -14.78 -12.68 19.54
C VAL A 215 -13.69 -11.74 19.00
N SER A 216 -13.56 -11.74 17.68
CA SER A 216 -12.64 -10.85 16.96
C SER A 216 -12.84 -9.38 17.33
N LEU A 217 -11.75 -8.66 17.65
CA LEU A 217 -11.78 -7.23 17.96
C LEU A 217 -12.36 -6.40 16.79
N TYR A 218 -12.13 -6.86 15.55
CA TYR A 218 -12.70 -6.27 14.33
C TYR A 218 -14.23 -6.37 14.29
N THR A 219 -14.80 -7.52 14.70
CA THR A 219 -16.25 -7.67 14.93
C THR A 219 -16.75 -6.60 15.92
N GLY A 220 -15.99 -6.34 16.99
CA GLY A 220 -16.26 -5.28 17.94
C GLY A 220 -16.30 -3.88 17.31
N TYR A 221 -15.36 -3.56 16.41
CA TYR A 221 -15.36 -2.27 15.69
C TYR A 221 -16.50 -2.15 14.65
N HIS A 222 -16.88 -3.23 13.97
CA HIS A 222 -18.06 -3.22 13.09
C HIS A 222 -19.37 -3.03 13.88
N LEU A 223 -19.49 -3.69 15.04
CA LEU A 223 -20.60 -3.46 15.97
C LEU A 223 -20.61 -2.01 16.49
N LYS A 224 -19.44 -1.42 16.78
CA LYS A 224 -19.30 0.02 17.11
C LYS A 224 -19.78 0.92 15.98
N ALA A 225 -19.48 0.61 14.72
CA ALA A 225 -19.98 1.37 13.55
C ALA A 225 -21.52 1.29 13.44
N ALA A 226 -22.10 0.10 13.62
CA ALA A 226 -23.55 -0.09 13.66
C ALA A 226 -24.21 0.69 14.82
N ALA A 227 -23.60 0.65 16.01
CA ALA A 227 -24.07 1.33 17.20
C ALA A 227 -24.03 2.86 17.10
N VAL A 228 -22.98 3.42 16.47
CA VAL A 228 -22.87 4.85 16.17
C VAL A 228 -24.02 5.32 15.29
N LEU A 229 -24.33 4.58 14.21
CA LEU A 229 -25.44 4.91 13.32
C LEU A 229 -26.82 4.73 13.99
N ALA A 230 -26.97 3.73 14.85
CA ALA A 230 -28.18 3.51 15.65
C ALA A 230 -28.45 4.65 16.65
N ALA A 231 -27.42 5.05 17.41
CA ALA A 231 -27.53 6.16 18.35
C ALA A 231 -27.80 7.49 17.62
N PHE A 232 -27.10 7.75 16.50
CA PHE A 232 -27.35 8.93 15.66
C PHE A 232 -28.80 9.01 15.17
N LEU A 233 -29.35 7.93 14.61
CA LEU A 233 -30.75 7.90 14.18
C LEU A 233 -31.73 8.09 15.35
N LYS A 234 -31.45 7.50 16.53
CA LYS A 234 -32.30 7.66 17.72
C LYS A 234 -32.26 9.10 18.24
N GLN A 235 -31.08 9.73 18.24
CA GLN A 235 -30.87 11.13 18.62
C GLN A 235 -31.63 12.08 17.68
N GLN A 236 -31.51 11.89 16.35
CA GLN A 236 -32.25 12.68 15.36
C GLN A 236 -33.77 12.41 15.39
N HIS A 237 -34.21 11.19 15.66
CA HIS A 237 -35.62 10.87 15.90
C HIS A 237 -36.15 11.61 17.13
N THR A 238 -35.44 11.55 18.25
CA THR A 238 -35.85 12.20 19.52
C THR A 238 -35.88 13.71 19.39
N ALA A 239 -34.93 14.30 18.64
CA ALA A 239 -34.84 15.75 18.44
C ALA A 239 -35.87 16.32 17.46
N ARG A 240 -36.45 15.51 16.57
CA ARG A 240 -37.33 15.97 15.46
C ARG A 240 -38.75 15.41 15.51
N CYS A 241 -38.94 14.20 16.02
CA CYS A 241 -40.24 13.53 16.06
C CYS A 241 -40.94 13.77 17.41
N SER A 242 -41.79 14.79 17.47
CA SER A 242 -42.54 15.18 18.68
C SER A 242 -43.60 14.16 19.11
N GLY A 243 -43.17 13.04 19.71
CA GLY A 243 -44.05 12.08 20.42
C GLY A 243 -44.70 10.98 19.57
N SER A 244 -44.28 10.77 18.31
CA SER A 244 -44.67 9.58 17.54
C SER A 244 -43.86 8.37 18.01
N ASN A 245 -44.51 7.42 18.68
CA ASN A 245 -43.86 6.24 19.25
C ASN A 245 -43.94 4.98 18.34
N THR A 246 -44.44 5.09 17.11
CA THR A 246 -44.69 3.92 16.24
C THR A 246 -44.27 4.07 14.77
N SER A 247 -43.83 5.25 14.32
CA SER A 247 -43.37 5.43 12.93
C SER A 247 -42.42 6.61 12.74
N LEU A 248 -41.57 6.50 11.72
CA LEU A 248 -40.65 7.55 11.26
C LEU A 248 -41.41 8.83 10.90
N CYS A 249 -41.15 9.92 11.62
CA CYS A 249 -41.78 11.20 11.33
C CYS A 249 -41.25 11.85 10.04
N GLN A 250 -42.07 12.69 9.41
CA GLN A 250 -41.76 13.31 8.11
C GLN A 250 -40.47 14.14 8.13
N ASP A 251 -40.14 14.83 9.23
CA ASP A 251 -38.90 15.60 9.35
C ASP A 251 -37.64 14.73 9.44
N LEU A 252 -37.73 13.53 10.01
CA LEU A 252 -36.64 12.56 9.99
C LEU A 252 -36.51 11.91 8.60
N ILE A 253 -37.63 11.57 7.95
CA ILE A 253 -37.63 11.09 6.55
C ILE A 253 -37.01 12.15 5.63
N LYS A 254 -37.30 13.44 5.86
CA LYS A 254 -36.72 14.58 5.13
C LYS A 254 -35.22 14.72 5.36
N LEU A 255 -34.74 14.63 6.61
CA LEU A 255 -33.30 14.61 6.92
C LEU A 255 -32.60 13.42 6.24
N ILE A 256 -33.18 12.21 6.32
CA ILE A 256 -32.63 11.01 5.69
C ILE A 256 -32.57 11.18 4.17
N SER A 257 -33.61 11.77 3.56
CA SER A 257 -33.71 11.95 2.11
C SER A 257 -32.74 13.02 1.58
N ASP A 258 -32.51 14.11 2.33
CA ASP A 258 -31.45 15.07 2.03
C ASP A 258 -30.10 14.57 2.56
N ARG A 259 -29.40 13.81 1.71
CA ARG A 259 -28.10 13.24 2.02
C ARG A 259 -27.04 14.27 2.38
N THR A 260 -27.14 15.51 1.87
CA THR A 260 -26.18 16.57 2.21
C THR A 260 -26.39 17.03 3.65
N SER A 261 -27.63 17.33 4.04
CA SER A 261 -27.96 17.62 5.44
C SER A 261 -27.65 16.44 6.37
N LEU A 262 -27.87 15.19 5.92
CA LEU A 262 -27.58 13.99 6.71
C LEU A 262 -26.08 13.85 7.06
N LEU A 263 -25.20 14.00 6.06
CA LEU A 263 -23.74 13.89 6.23
C LEU A 263 -23.21 14.98 7.18
N GLN A 264 -23.63 16.23 6.98
CA GLN A 264 -23.24 17.34 7.86
C GLN A 264 -23.77 17.16 9.29
N THR A 265 -25.04 16.76 9.43
CA THR A 265 -25.65 16.51 10.75
C THR A 265 -24.94 15.38 11.50
N LEU A 266 -24.41 14.36 10.81
CA LEU A 266 -23.58 13.32 11.44
C LEU A 266 -22.25 13.89 11.94
N ASN A 267 -21.58 14.71 11.13
CA ASN A 267 -20.28 15.28 11.47
C ASN A 267 -20.35 16.18 12.71
N ASP A 268 -21.40 16.99 12.78
CA ASP A 268 -21.66 17.92 13.89
C ASP A 268 -22.25 17.22 15.15
N SER A 269 -22.50 15.90 15.10
CA SER A 269 -23.14 15.16 16.21
C SER A 269 -22.15 14.60 17.23
N VAL A 270 -22.48 14.79 18.52
CA VAL A 270 -21.87 14.06 19.64
C VAL A 270 -22.72 12.83 19.94
N ILE A 271 -22.15 11.65 19.76
CA ILE A 271 -22.85 10.35 19.78
C ILE A 271 -22.42 9.54 21.00
N LEU A 272 -23.38 9.06 21.79
CA LEU A 272 -23.15 8.31 23.04
C LEU A 272 -23.50 6.84 22.86
N LEU A 273 -22.58 5.94 23.19
CA LEU A 273 -22.77 4.48 23.06
C LEU A 273 -23.18 3.78 24.37
N SER A 274 -23.46 4.56 25.42
CA SER A 274 -23.60 4.09 26.82
C SER A 274 -24.83 3.23 27.11
N GLU A 275 -25.73 3.10 26.13
CA GLU A 275 -26.89 2.20 26.14
C GLU A 275 -26.54 0.77 25.68
N PHE A 276 -25.49 0.57 24.86
CA PHE A 276 -25.19 -0.71 24.20
C PHE A 276 -24.21 -1.61 25.00
N ARG A 277 -24.21 -1.50 26.33
CA ARG A 277 -23.24 -2.20 27.22
C ARG A 277 -23.30 -3.72 27.13
N ASN A 278 -24.44 -4.27 26.72
CA ASN A 278 -24.66 -5.71 26.62
C ASN A 278 -24.23 -6.27 25.24
N GLU A 279 -24.02 -5.38 24.26
CA GLU A 279 -23.71 -5.71 22.87
C GLU A 279 -22.26 -5.37 22.48
N ILE A 280 -21.75 -4.24 22.99
CA ILE A 280 -20.40 -3.73 22.75
C ILE A 280 -19.77 -3.26 24.07
N SER A 281 -19.64 -4.17 25.03
CA SER A 281 -19.15 -3.89 26.39
C SER A 281 -17.84 -3.07 26.44
N GLU A 282 -16.90 -3.36 25.53
CA GLU A 282 -15.62 -2.66 25.37
C GLU A 282 -15.77 -1.21 24.88
N PHE A 283 -16.77 -0.93 24.02
CA PHE A 283 -16.93 0.38 23.37
C PHE A 283 -18.09 1.22 23.94
N ALA A 284 -18.94 0.66 24.81
CA ALA A 284 -20.16 1.32 25.27
C ALA A 284 -19.90 2.60 26.09
N ASN A 285 -18.81 2.69 26.87
CA ASN A 285 -18.51 3.91 27.63
C ASN A 285 -17.88 5.03 26.77
N VAL A 286 -17.75 4.85 25.45
CA VAL A 286 -17.12 5.81 24.53
C VAL A 286 -18.13 6.87 24.04
N THR A 287 -17.69 8.12 23.97
CA THR A 287 -18.36 9.19 23.21
C THR A 287 -17.68 9.32 21.85
N VAL A 288 -18.45 9.24 20.77
CA VAL A 288 -17.97 9.35 19.38
C VAL A 288 -18.31 10.73 18.83
N THR A 289 -17.33 11.32 18.16
CA THR A 289 -17.38 12.57 17.39
C THR A 289 -16.47 12.40 16.18
N PHE A 290 -16.72 13.13 15.09
CA PHE A 290 -15.88 13.11 13.89
C PHE A 290 -15.11 14.42 13.71
N ASP A 291 -14.12 14.45 12.83
CA ASP A 291 -13.39 15.65 12.40
C ASP A 291 -13.88 16.16 11.04
N GLU A 292 -13.20 17.15 10.44
CA GLU A 292 -13.58 17.66 9.10
C GLU A 292 -13.30 16.66 7.95
N ASN A 293 -12.73 15.49 8.24
CA ASN A 293 -12.35 14.44 7.30
C ASN A 293 -13.16 13.14 7.45
N GLY A 294 -14.08 13.07 8.42
CA GLY A 294 -14.82 11.86 8.78
C GLY A 294 -14.05 10.89 9.68
N ASP A 295 -12.88 11.28 10.18
CA ASP A 295 -12.08 10.48 11.12
C ASP A 295 -12.62 10.63 12.55
N ILE A 296 -12.59 9.55 13.32
CA ILE A 296 -13.03 9.58 14.72
C ILE A 296 -12.13 10.49 15.57
N ASN A 297 -12.72 11.55 16.12
CA ASN A 297 -12.14 12.39 17.16
C ASN A 297 -12.09 11.60 18.48
N TYR A 298 -11.11 10.71 18.59
CA TYR A 298 -10.94 9.78 19.71
C TYR A 298 -10.32 10.53 20.91
N ARG A 299 -11.12 10.77 21.95
CA ARG A 299 -10.73 11.63 23.09
C ARG A 299 -9.60 11.05 23.95
N ASP A 300 -9.54 9.72 24.07
CA ASP A 300 -8.46 9.02 24.75
C ASP A 300 -7.26 8.91 23.81
N LYS A 301 -6.37 9.93 23.82
CA LYS A 301 -5.16 10.01 22.98
C LYS A 301 -4.17 8.83 23.13
N ASN A 302 -4.43 7.90 24.03
CA ASN A 302 -3.54 6.83 24.48
C ASN A 302 -3.51 5.68 23.46
N TYR A 303 -2.64 5.76 22.45
CA TYR A 303 -2.36 4.63 21.57
C TYR A 303 -1.38 3.67 22.27
N ALA A 304 -1.85 2.46 22.60
CA ALA A 304 -1.04 1.42 23.23
C ALA A 304 -0.21 0.63 22.20
N VAL A 305 1.05 0.35 22.53
CA VAL A 305 1.95 -0.48 21.72
C VAL A 305 2.20 -1.79 22.45
N TYR A 306 2.01 -2.89 21.75
CA TYR A 306 2.23 -4.24 22.25
C TYR A 306 3.44 -4.89 21.58
N ASN A 307 4.13 -5.73 22.34
CA ASN A 307 5.26 -6.55 21.92
C ASN A 307 4.88 -8.02 22.15
N VAL A 308 5.05 -8.85 21.12
CA VAL A 308 4.81 -10.30 21.21
C VAL A 308 5.93 -10.92 22.03
N GLN A 309 5.57 -11.70 23.05
CA GLN A 309 6.51 -12.37 23.95
C GLN A 309 6.11 -13.82 24.14
N GLU A 310 7.09 -14.69 24.34
CA GLU A 310 6.87 -16.09 24.74
C GLU A 310 6.77 -16.18 26.26
N ASP A 311 5.65 -16.70 26.77
CA ASP A 311 5.42 -17.01 28.18
C ASP A 311 4.97 -18.48 28.28
N ASN A 312 5.76 -19.31 28.97
CA ASN A 312 5.51 -20.75 29.13
C ASN A 312 5.27 -21.54 27.82
N ARG A 313 5.80 -21.05 26.68
CA ARG A 313 5.62 -21.49 25.27
C ARG A 313 4.38 -20.96 24.54
N ASP A 314 3.50 -20.23 25.21
CA ASP A 314 2.40 -19.52 24.58
C ASP A 314 2.85 -18.11 24.15
N LEU A 315 2.30 -17.58 23.05
CA LEU A 315 2.58 -16.22 22.60
C LEU A 315 1.59 -15.23 23.22
N ILE A 316 2.11 -14.27 24.00
CA ILE A 316 1.34 -13.23 24.66
C ILE A 316 1.62 -11.84 24.07
N PHE A 317 0.60 -10.98 24.08
CA PHE A 317 0.75 -9.56 23.74
C PHE A 317 0.91 -8.74 25.00
N LYS A 318 2.16 -8.37 25.33
CA LYS A 318 2.46 -7.51 26.48
C LYS A 318 2.47 -6.05 26.04
N GLN A 319 1.78 -5.17 26.77
CA GLN A 319 1.85 -3.73 26.50
C GLN A 319 3.23 -3.21 26.94
N VAL A 320 3.94 -2.53 26.04
CA VAL A 320 5.30 -2.04 26.27
C VAL A 320 5.47 -0.54 26.04
N ALA A 321 4.53 0.13 25.38
CA ALA A 321 4.53 1.58 25.31
C ALA A 321 3.12 2.16 25.28
N THR A 322 3.03 3.44 25.61
CA THR A 322 1.84 4.26 25.40
C THR A 322 2.25 5.56 24.74
N TYR A 323 1.56 5.93 23.67
CA TYR A 323 1.69 7.22 23.00
C TYR A 323 0.50 8.10 23.40
N ALA A 324 0.78 9.29 23.91
CA ALA A 324 -0.23 10.26 24.34
C ALA A 324 0.33 11.68 24.18
N ASP A 325 -0.53 12.67 23.92
CA ASP A 325 -0.14 14.08 23.72
C ASP A 325 1.07 14.26 22.78
N ASP A 326 1.00 13.61 21.62
CA ASP A 326 2.04 13.55 20.58
C ASP A 326 3.40 12.98 21.02
N LYS A 327 3.47 12.28 22.17
CA LYS A 327 4.70 11.69 22.74
C LYS A 327 4.56 10.20 23.06
N LEU A 328 5.48 9.39 22.56
CA LEU A 328 5.67 7.98 22.94
C LEU A 328 6.43 7.85 24.27
N THR A 329 5.95 6.97 25.15
CA THR A 329 6.64 6.56 26.38
C THR A 329 6.74 5.04 26.42
N ILE A 330 7.96 4.50 26.39
CA ILE A 330 8.27 3.06 26.36
C ILE A 330 8.66 2.57 27.76
N SER A 331 8.21 1.37 28.15
CA SER A 331 8.72 0.61 29.29
C SER A 331 9.89 -0.27 28.83
N GLU A 332 11.12 0.19 29.08
CA GLU A 332 12.34 -0.56 28.76
C GLU A 332 12.39 -1.92 29.45
N SER A 333 11.88 -2.01 30.68
CA SER A 333 11.83 -3.25 31.48
C SER A 333 10.80 -4.27 30.99
N ASP A 334 9.77 -3.82 30.28
CA ASP A 334 8.75 -4.71 29.73
C ASP A 334 9.02 -5.12 28.28
N THR A 335 9.94 -4.45 27.58
CA THR A 335 10.26 -4.69 26.16
C THR A 335 11.29 -5.82 25.98
N VAL A 336 10.94 -6.81 25.17
CA VAL A 336 11.80 -7.96 24.84
C VAL A 336 12.10 -8.00 23.34
N PHE A 337 13.38 -8.15 23.01
CA PHE A 337 13.87 -8.41 21.65
C PHE A 337 14.27 -9.89 21.54
N TYR A 338 14.54 -10.37 20.33
CA TYR A 338 14.89 -11.77 20.10
C TYR A 338 16.10 -11.91 19.18
N THR A 339 16.93 -12.92 19.44
CA THR A 339 17.99 -13.35 18.50
C THR A 339 17.39 -14.09 17.30
N GLU A 340 18.20 -14.28 16.24
CA GLU A 340 17.88 -15.17 15.11
C GLU A 340 17.49 -16.58 15.63
N ALA A 341 18.23 -17.09 16.63
CA ALA A 341 17.96 -18.35 17.31
C ALA A 341 16.76 -18.33 18.30
N GLY A 342 16.00 -17.24 18.36
CA GLY A 342 14.79 -17.11 19.19
C GLY A 342 15.03 -16.87 20.68
N SER A 343 16.27 -16.64 21.12
CA SER A 343 16.57 -16.33 22.52
C SER A 343 16.14 -14.89 22.88
N PRO A 344 15.49 -14.65 24.02
CA PRO A 344 15.09 -13.30 24.44
C PRO A 344 16.30 -12.44 24.83
N LEU A 345 16.17 -11.13 24.58
CA LEU A 345 17.16 -10.08 24.85
C LEU A 345 16.50 -8.90 25.57
N THR A 346 17.18 -8.34 26.57
CA THR A 346 16.72 -7.14 27.28
C THR A 346 16.93 -5.86 26.46
N TRP A 347 16.30 -4.76 26.86
CA TRP A 347 16.48 -3.43 26.23
C TRP A 347 17.94 -2.94 26.18
N ALA A 348 18.78 -3.35 27.15
CA ALA A 348 20.22 -3.06 27.15
C ALA A 348 21.03 -3.93 26.17
N GLN A 349 20.45 -5.03 25.69
CA GLN A 349 21.01 -5.96 24.71
C GLN A 349 20.31 -5.87 23.35
N ARG A 350 19.43 -4.87 23.16
CA ARG A 350 18.67 -4.71 21.93
C ARG A 350 19.61 -4.53 20.72
N PRO A 351 19.24 -4.99 19.52
CA PRO A 351 19.91 -4.58 18.30
C PRO A 351 19.94 -3.05 18.21
N LEU A 352 21.12 -2.46 18.06
CA LEU A 352 21.29 -1.07 17.67
C LEU A 352 21.48 -1.01 16.15
N ALA A 353 21.28 0.18 15.55
CA ALA A 353 21.57 0.33 14.13
C ALA A 353 23.07 0.12 13.84
N GLN A 354 23.36 -0.31 12.61
CA GLN A 354 24.73 -0.46 12.11
C GLN A 354 25.45 0.90 11.92
N CYS A 355 24.70 2.01 11.96
CA CYS A 355 25.21 3.38 11.96
C CYS A 355 25.21 3.96 13.38
N ASP A 356 26.35 4.46 13.85
CA ASP A 356 26.42 5.26 15.07
C ASP A 356 25.57 6.55 14.95
N VAL A 357 24.98 6.99 16.05
CA VAL A 357 24.08 8.17 16.11
C VAL A 357 24.78 9.50 15.85
N ASN A 358 26.12 9.54 15.88
CA ASN A 358 26.93 10.72 15.58
C ASN A 358 27.41 10.77 14.12
N HIS A 359 27.16 9.72 13.33
CA HIS A 359 27.56 9.62 11.93
C HIS A 359 26.38 9.89 10.99
N ASP A 360 26.65 10.54 9.86
CA ASP A 360 25.65 10.74 8.81
C ASP A 360 25.38 9.40 8.11
N CYS A 361 24.11 9.09 7.83
CA CYS A 361 23.69 7.92 7.05
C CYS A 361 24.43 7.80 5.71
N LEU A 362 24.85 8.93 5.12
CA LEU A 362 25.67 8.97 3.91
C LEU A 362 27.00 8.20 4.05
N GLN A 363 27.52 8.01 5.27
CA GLN A 363 28.83 7.42 5.56
C GLN A 363 28.79 5.89 5.78
N CYS A 364 27.62 5.29 5.96
CA CYS A 364 27.48 3.86 6.22
C CYS A 364 27.51 2.97 4.95
N VAL A 365 27.34 3.54 3.76
CA VAL A 365 27.00 2.78 2.54
C VAL A 365 28.19 2.62 1.59
N ASN A 366 29.25 1.96 2.05
CA ASN A 366 30.51 1.74 1.29
C ASN A 366 30.41 0.63 0.21
N ASP A 367 29.29 0.52 -0.51
CA ASP A 367 29.04 -0.58 -1.47
C ASP A 367 28.25 -0.18 -2.74
N VAL A 368 28.22 1.12 -3.08
CA VAL A 368 27.47 1.66 -4.26
C VAL A 368 28.37 1.85 -5.51
N ALA A 369 29.70 1.84 -5.35
CA ALA A 369 30.63 2.46 -6.30
C ALA A 369 30.83 1.75 -7.65
N ASN A 370 30.48 0.46 -7.79
CA ASN A 370 30.90 -0.38 -8.92
C ASN A 370 29.83 -0.60 -10.01
N ASP A 371 28.62 -0.08 -9.84
CA ASP A 371 27.42 -0.46 -10.65
C ASP A 371 26.96 0.59 -11.68
N VAL A 372 27.74 1.65 -11.89
CA VAL A 372 27.36 2.79 -12.74
C VAL A 372 28.44 3.14 -13.76
N VAL A 373 28.04 3.66 -14.91
CA VAL A 373 28.95 4.22 -15.93
C VAL A 373 28.70 5.71 -16.05
N PHE A 374 29.74 6.53 -15.94
CA PHE A 374 29.63 7.99 -16.02
C PHE A 374 30.42 8.58 -17.19
N MET A 375 29.81 9.54 -17.88
CA MET A 375 30.42 10.43 -18.87
C MET A 375 30.07 11.86 -18.50
N GLU A 376 31.09 12.69 -18.26
CA GLU A 376 30.90 14.10 -17.89
C GLU A 376 30.32 14.94 -19.04
N GLY A 377 29.46 15.90 -18.69
CA GLY A 377 28.88 16.87 -19.62
C GLY A 377 28.29 18.08 -18.90
N TYR A 378 27.50 18.87 -19.63
CA TYR A 378 26.80 20.03 -19.06
C TYR A 378 25.36 19.70 -18.67
N PHE A 379 24.68 18.89 -19.48
CA PHE A 379 23.36 18.33 -19.21
C PHE A 379 23.42 16.80 -19.25
N TYR A 380 22.63 16.12 -18.44
CA TYR A 380 22.74 14.67 -18.24
C TYR A 380 21.51 13.91 -18.72
N ILE A 381 21.75 12.80 -19.40
CA ILE A 381 20.76 11.73 -19.59
C ILE A 381 21.09 10.62 -18.58
N VAL A 382 20.07 10.06 -17.94
CA VAL A 382 20.23 8.88 -17.06
C VAL A 382 19.66 7.65 -17.76
N GLY A 383 20.50 6.67 -18.08
CA GLY A 383 20.06 5.39 -18.64
C GLY A 383 19.81 4.37 -17.54
N ILE A 384 18.68 3.67 -17.56
CA ILE A 384 18.37 2.56 -16.65
C ILE A 384 18.36 1.29 -17.50
N LEU A 385 19.35 0.40 -17.35
CA LEU A 385 19.57 -0.70 -18.29
C LEU A 385 19.91 -2.03 -17.57
N PRO A 386 19.36 -3.17 -18.03
CA PRO A 386 19.57 -4.49 -17.41
C PRO A 386 20.90 -5.12 -17.83
N ILE A 387 22.02 -4.48 -17.46
CA ILE A 387 23.37 -4.94 -17.82
C ILE A 387 23.64 -6.34 -17.24
N HIS A 388 23.06 -6.66 -16.08
CA HIS A 388 23.14 -7.97 -15.44
C HIS A 388 21.76 -8.65 -15.30
N GLU A 389 21.80 -9.96 -15.04
CA GLU A 389 20.65 -10.74 -14.59
C GLU A 389 20.28 -10.47 -13.12
N LYS A 390 19.03 -10.79 -12.76
CA LYS A 390 18.52 -10.80 -11.38
C LYS A 390 19.16 -11.97 -10.64
N SER A 391 19.66 -11.75 -9.42
CA SER A 391 20.14 -12.85 -8.58
C SER A 391 18.98 -13.60 -7.92
N THR A 392 19.06 -14.93 -7.94
CA THR A 392 18.19 -15.84 -7.19
C THR A 392 18.65 -16.04 -5.74
N GLN A 393 19.87 -15.62 -5.40
CA GLN A 393 20.47 -15.81 -4.06
C GLN A 393 20.37 -14.56 -3.16
N SER A 394 20.12 -13.38 -3.74
CA SER A 394 19.94 -12.14 -2.97
C SER A 394 19.28 -11.06 -3.83
N ALA A 395 18.14 -10.53 -3.37
CA ALA A 395 17.38 -9.50 -4.09
C ALA A 395 18.15 -8.18 -4.32
N LEU A 396 19.22 -7.95 -3.55
CA LEU A 396 20.09 -6.77 -3.59
C LEU A 396 21.41 -6.99 -4.34
N LYS A 397 21.61 -8.15 -4.97
CA LYS A 397 22.81 -8.44 -5.77
C LYS A 397 22.46 -8.76 -7.21
N CYS A 398 23.37 -8.38 -8.09
CA CYS A 398 23.32 -8.69 -9.51
C CYS A 398 23.91 -10.08 -9.75
N HIS A 399 23.36 -10.81 -10.71
CA HIS A 399 23.95 -12.06 -11.21
C HIS A 399 24.92 -11.75 -12.37
N ARG A 400 25.17 -12.69 -13.29
CA ARG A 400 26.09 -12.49 -14.43
C ARG A 400 25.65 -11.38 -15.39
N ILE A 401 26.61 -10.83 -16.15
CA ILE A 401 26.36 -9.88 -17.25
C ILE A 401 25.49 -10.53 -18.34
N LYS A 402 24.52 -9.78 -18.86
CA LYS A 402 23.77 -10.13 -20.08
C LYS A 402 24.55 -9.68 -21.32
N THR A 403 24.94 -10.65 -22.13
CA THR A 403 25.62 -10.44 -23.43
C THR A 403 24.69 -9.97 -24.55
N ILE A 404 23.37 -10.12 -24.37
CA ILE A 404 22.31 -9.71 -25.29
C ILE A 404 21.19 -9.10 -24.43
N THR A 405 20.60 -7.97 -24.84
CA THR A 405 19.63 -7.19 -24.04
C THR A 405 20.15 -6.76 -22.65
N GLY A 406 21.41 -6.30 -22.62
CA GLY A 406 22.10 -5.75 -21.45
C GLY A 406 23.30 -4.89 -21.83
N ALA A 407 24.48 -5.49 -21.98
CA ALA A 407 25.72 -4.75 -22.31
C ALA A 407 25.68 -4.08 -23.71
N ASP A 408 25.03 -4.73 -24.67
CA ASP A 408 24.71 -4.20 -26.01
C ASP A 408 23.85 -2.92 -25.95
N LEU A 409 22.84 -2.89 -25.07
CA LEU A 409 22.00 -1.71 -24.83
C LEU A 409 22.80 -0.57 -24.18
N ALA A 410 23.71 -0.90 -23.25
CA ALA A 410 24.58 0.08 -22.60
C ALA A 410 25.52 0.75 -23.59
N GLU A 411 26.25 -0.03 -24.40
CA GLU A 411 27.11 0.52 -25.45
C GLU A 411 26.31 1.25 -26.54
N SER A 412 25.08 0.83 -26.85
CA SER A 412 24.20 1.54 -27.80
C SER A 412 23.86 2.96 -27.30
N LEU A 413 23.53 3.13 -26.01
CA LEU A 413 23.22 4.45 -25.44
C LEU A 413 24.49 5.31 -25.28
N ILE A 414 25.62 4.70 -24.88
CA ILE A 414 26.94 5.33 -24.87
C ILE A 414 27.33 5.83 -26.28
N PHE A 415 27.13 5.01 -27.31
CA PHE A 415 27.38 5.36 -28.72
C PHE A 415 26.49 6.52 -29.17
N ALA A 416 25.18 6.49 -28.87
CA ALA A 416 24.25 7.55 -29.22
C ALA A 416 24.68 8.91 -28.63
N VAL A 417 25.00 8.96 -27.33
CA VAL A 417 25.50 10.19 -26.68
C VAL A 417 26.84 10.63 -27.26
N LYS A 418 27.75 9.70 -27.59
CA LYS A 418 29.01 10.01 -28.30
C LYS A 418 28.77 10.63 -29.68
N GLN A 419 27.83 10.14 -30.49
CA GLN A 419 27.53 10.74 -31.82
C GLN A 419 26.90 12.14 -31.69
N ILE A 420 25.93 12.33 -30.79
CA ILE A 420 25.30 13.65 -30.56
C ILE A 420 26.35 14.67 -30.11
N ASN A 421 27.33 14.25 -29.31
CA ASN A 421 28.41 15.12 -28.84
C ASN A 421 29.44 15.52 -29.92
N LYS A 422 29.48 14.87 -31.09
CA LYS A 422 30.32 15.31 -32.21
C LYS A 422 29.80 16.58 -32.90
N LYS A 423 28.50 16.87 -32.80
CA LYS A 423 27.82 17.97 -33.54
C LYS A 423 27.93 17.85 -35.07
N GLU A 424 28.06 16.62 -35.57
CA GLU A 424 28.11 16.30 -37.00
C GLU A 424 26.69 16.11 -37.58
N GLY A 425 26.51 16.44 -38.86
CA GLY A 425 25.26 16.21 -39.59
C GLY A 425 24.01 16.77 -38.87
N MET A 426 23.02 15.90 -38.66
CA MET A 426 21.75 16.25 -38.00
C MET A 426 21.87 16.65 -36.52
N PHE A 427 23.03 16.46 -35.88
CA PHE A 427 23.24 16.81 -34.47
C PHE A 427 23.89 18.19 -34.26
N LYS A 428 24.20 18.91 -35.34
CA LYS A 428 24.92 20.19 -35.30
C LYS A 428 24.30 21.23 -34.38
N ASP A 429 22.98 21.41 -34.48
CA ASP A 429 22.25 22.48 -33.79
C ASP A 429 21.67 22.03 -32.43
N ILE A 430 21.86 20.76 -32.05
CA ILE A 430 21.45 20.25 -30.73
C ILE A 430 22.43 20.76 -29.68
N LEU A 431 21.97 21.65 -28.79
CA LEU A 431 22.75 22.18 -27.65
C LEU A 431 24.13 22.73 -28.10
N PRO A 432 24.18 23.84 -28.86
CA PRO A 432 25.42 24.39 -29.38
C PRO A 432 26.41 24.70 -28.25
N ASN A 433 27.68 24.38 -28.47
CA ASN A 433 28.80 24.55 -27.52
C ASN A 433 28.63 23.82 -26.15
N ARG A 434 27.65 22.91 -26.01
CA ARG A 434 27.46 22.09 -24.80
C ARG A 434 27.49 20.59 -25.11
N ARG A 435 28.09 19.80 -24.21
CA ARG A 435 28.10 18.33 -24.26
C ARG A 435 26.98 17.76 -23.39
N ILE A 436 26.38 16.66 -23.86
CA ILE A 436 25.49 15.81 -23.07
C ILE A 436 26.36 14.77 -22.34
N GLY A 437 26.26 14.74 -21.01
CA GLY A 437 26.79 13.68 -20.17
C GLY A 437 25.81 12.52 -20.05
N LEU A 438 26.31 11.39 -19.58
CA LEU A 438 25.54 10.16 -19.42
C LEU A 438 25.84 9.55 -18.05
N LEU A 439 24.80 9.11 -17.35
CA LEU A 439 24.91 8.23 -16.20
C LEU A 439 24.12 6.96 -16.51
N LEU A 440 24.78 5.81 -16.60
CA LEU A 440 24.09 4.52 -16.66
C LEU A 440 23.94 3.95 -15.26
N ILE A 441 22.71 3.54 -14.93
CA ILE A 441 22.33 2.74 -13.78
C ILE A 441 22.07 1.32 -14.27
N ASN A 442 22.83 0.37 -13.73
CA ASN A 442 22.58 -1.05 -13.89
C ASN A 442 21.29 -1.44 -13.13
N SER A 443 20.25 -1.89 -13.84
CA SER A 443 18.99 -2.34 -13.20
C SER A 443 19.06 -3.76 -12.66
N CYS A 444 20.04 -4.56 -13.12
CA CYS A 444 20.15 -5.99 -12.85
C CYS A 444 18.86 -6.78 -13.09
N SER A 445 17.96 -6.32 -13.97
CA SER A 445 16.61 -6.89 -14.16
C SER A 445 15.81 -7.01 -12.86
N SER A 446 16.05 -6.09 -11.90
CA SER A 446 15.48 -6.10 -10.56
C SER A 446 14.82 -4.75 -10.25
N PRO A 447 13.47 -4.70 -10.18
CA PRO A 447 12.74 -3.49 -9.80
C PRO A 447 13.20 -2.87 -8.48
N LEU A 448 13.65 -3.70 -7.52
CA LEU A 448 14.18 -3.25 -6.23
C LEU A 448 15.50 -2.48 -6.37
N LEU A 449 16.44 -2.99 -7.17
CA LEU A 449 17.72 -2.31 -7.42
C LEU A 449 17.54 -1.03 -8.23
N VAL A 450 16.54 -0.96 -9.13
CA VAL A 450 16.15 0.30 -9.80
C VAL A 450 15.72 1.35 -8.78
N ARG A 451 14.82 1.02 -7.84
CA ARG A 451 14.39 1.97 -6.81
C ARG A 451 15.55 2.41 -5.93
N GLN A 452 16.39 1.46 -5.48
CA GLN A 452 17.57 1.77 -4.66
C GLN A 452 18.53 2.73 -5.39
N ARG A 453 19.00 2.39 -6.58
CA ARG A 453 20.00 3.19 -7.32
C ARG A 453 19.46 4.55 -7.76
N LEU A 454 18.16 4.68 -8.03
CA LEU A 454 17.52 5.98 -8.26
C LEU A 454 17.41 6.82 -6.98
N LEU A 455 17.04 6.22 -5.84
CA LEU A 455 17.07 6.92 -4.55
C LEU A 455 18.51 7.32 -4.16
N ASP A 456 19.52 6.50 -4.49
CA ASP A 456 20.93 6.82 -4.26
C ASP A 456 21.38 8.02 -5.11
N LEU A 457 20.97 8.07 -6.39
CA LEU A 457 21.16 9.21 -7.29
C LEU A 457 20.47 10.47 -6.74
N HIS A 458 19.16 10.42 -6.47
CA HIS A 458 18.38 11.60 -6.11
C HIS A 458 18.66 12.15 -4.71
N SER A 459 19.17 11.34 -3.78
CA SER A 459 19.60 11.81 -2.47
C SER A 459 21.05 12.29 -2.43
N GLY A 460 21.81 12.18 -3.52
CA GLY A 460 23.25 12.48 -3.51
C GLY A 460 24.13 11.44 -2.83
N ARG A 461 23.66 10.18 -2.66
CA ARG A 461 24.44 9.06 -2.10
C ARG A 461 25.32 8.37 -3.13
N LEU A 462 24.93 8.38 -4.41
CA LEU A 462 25.71 7.76 -5.47
C LEU A 462 27.02 8.56 -5.71
N VAL A 463 28.15 7.95 -5.39
CA VAL A 463 29.50 8.44 -5.74
C VAL A 463 29.81 8.09 -7.20
N LEU A 464 30.47 8.98 -7.94
CA LEU A 464 30.77 8.77 -9.35
C LEU A 464 32.09 8.02 -9.59
N PRO A 465 32.16 7.13 -10.60
CA PRO A 465 33.30 6.26 -10.88
C PRO A 465 34.43 6.94 -11.69
N ASP A 466 34.53 8.26 -11.64
CA ASP A 466 35.45 9.08 -12.45
C ASP A 466 36.74 9.49 -11.69
N ASN A 467 37.00 8.86 -10.54
CA ASN A 467 38.07 9.18 -9.59
C ASN A 467 38.01 10.61 -9.00
N SER A 468 36.92 11.37 -9.22
CA SER A 468 36.77 12.71 -8.64
C SER A 468 36.24 12.72 -7.21
N ASN A 469 35.77 11.57 -6.72
CA ASN A 469 35.01 11.40 -5.46
C ASN A 469 33.80 12.34 -5.32
N ARG A 470 33.29 12.89 -6.43
CA ARG A 470 32.07 13.69 -6.43
C ARG A 470 30.85 12.80 -6.18
N ASN A 471 29.92 13.31 -5.39
CA ASN A 471 28.59 12.73 -5.26
C ASN A 471 27.69 13.15 -6.43
N SER A 472 26.60 12.43 -6.63
CA SER A 472 25.63 12.67 -7.71
C SER A 472 24.86 14.00 -7.60
N SER A 473 24.94 14.72 -6.47
CA SER A 473 24.21 15.96 -6.21
C SER A 473 24.42 17.05 -7.27
N PHE A 474 25.61 17.16 -7.86
CA PHE A 474 25.87 18.17 -8.91
C PHE A 474 25.18 17.85 -10.26
N LEU A 475 24.75 16.60 -10.46
CA LEU A 475 24.00 16.19 -11.65
C LEU A 475 22.54 16.67 -11.58
N LEU A 476 21.94 16.67 -10.40
CA LEU A 476 20.48 16.75 -10.18
C LEU A 476 19.80 18.02 -10.72
N ALA A 477 20.55 19.12 -10.86
CA ALA A 477 20.04 20.36 -11.47
C ALA A 477 20.01 20.32 -13.01
N ASN A 478 20.75 19.38 -13.62
CA ASN A 478 21.04 19.33 -15.06
C ASN A 478 20.61 18.01 -15.73
N ILE A 479 19.92 17.12 -15.01
CA ILE A 479 19.30 15.91 -15.61
C ILE A 479 18.13 16.33 -16.48
N MET A 480 18.19 15.99 -17.77
CA MET A 480 17.14 16.28 -18.75
C MET A 480 16.00 15.23 -18.74
N GLY A 481 16.32 14.00 -18.34
CA GLY A 481 15.37 12.89 -18.34
C GLY A 481 16.05 11.52 -18.32
N TYR A 482 15.21 10.49 -18.31
CA TYR A 482 15.59 9.09 -18.11
C TYR A 482 15.30 8.27 -19.36
N VAL A 483 16.23 7.40 -19.74
CA VAL A 483 16.07 6.46 -20.86
C VAL A 483 15.98 5.05 -20.28
N GLY A 484 14.93 4.32 -20.64
CA GLY A 484 14.59 3.03 -20.07
C GLY A 484 13.53 3.14 -18.94
N ALA A 485 13.45 2.18 -18.02
CA ALA A 485 14.13 0.89 -18.09
C ALA A 485 13.69 0.06 -19.32
N PHE A 486 14.38 -1.05 -19.59
CA PHE A 486 14.02 -1.92 -20.72
C PHE A 486 12.80 -2.80 -20.44
N PHE A 487 12.75 -3.44 -19.26
CA PHE A 487 11.63 -4.29 -18.85
C PHE A 487 10.53 -3.49 -18.14
N SER A 488 9.28 -3.94 -18.29
CA SER A 488 8.10 -3.27 -17.74
C SER A 488 8.15 -3.09 -16.22
N GLY A 489 8.55 -4.11 -15.45
CA GLY A 489 8.67 -4.02 -13.98
C GLY A 489 9.73 -3.00 -13.55
N ASP A 490 10.93 -3.06 -14.15
CA ASP A 490 11.99 -2.07 -13.94
C ASP A 490 11.50 -0.64 -14.29
N SER A 491 10.68 -0.50 -15.34
CA SER A 491 10.13 0.80 -15.76
C SER A 491 9.05 1.32 -14.83
N MET A 492 8.19 0.46 -14.28
CA MET A 492 7.18 0.81 -13.28
C MET A 492 7.87 1.26 -11.98
N ALA A 493 8.89 0.52 -11.52
CA ALA A 493 9.69 0.89 -10.36
C ALA A 493 10.48 2.20 -10.54
N ALA A 494 11.03 2.43 -11.75
CA ALA A 494 11.63 3.71 -12.10
C ALA A 494 10.59 4.85 -12.02
N ALA A 495 9.43 4.69 -12.68
CA ALA A 495 8.41 5.73 -12.76
C ALA A 495 7.78 6.04 -11.39
N ASP A 496 7.52 5.02 -10.56
CA ASP A 496 7.11 5.20 -9.16
C ASP A 496 8.13 6.07 -8.41
N THR A 497 9.42 5.72 -8.50
CA THR A 497 10.50 6.42 -7.79
C THR A 497 10.70 7.85 -8.30
N LEU A 498 10.59 8.07 -9.61
CA LEU A 498 10.75 9.38 -10.24
C LEU A 498 9.59 10.33 -9.92
N ASN A 499 8.37 9.81 -9.78
CA ASN A 499 7.24 10.57 -9.22
C ASN A 499 7.50 10.94 -7.74
N ASP A 500 7.97 9.98 -6.94
CA ASP A 500 8.13 10.11 -5.48
C ASP A 500 9.33 10.98 -5.04
N VAL A 501 10.19 11.44 -5.96
CA VAL A 501 11.26 12.43 -5.68
C VAL A 501 10.84 13.88 -5.97
N GLY A 502 9.56 14.15 -6.21
CA GLY A 502 8.99 15.50 -6.18
C GLY A 502 9.43 16.43 -7.33
N ARG A 503 9.92 15.87 -8.45
CA ARG A 503 10.25 16.62 -9.68
C ARG A 503 9.70 15.91 -10.92
N PRO A 504 9.19 16.64 -11.92
CA PRO A 504 8.60 16.04 -13.13
C PRO A 504 9.68 15.51 -14.08
N PHE A 505 10.26 14.36 -13.75
CA PHE A 505 11.28 13.71 -14.58
C PHE A 505 10.63 12.85 -15.67
N VAL A 506 10.81 13.26 -16.93
CA VAL A 506 10.41 12.46 -18.10
C VAL A 506 11.25 11.18 -18.18
N GLN A 507 10.56 10.06 -18.33
CA GLN A 507 11.14 8.74 -18.56
C GLN A 507 10.70 8.21 -19.93
N VAL A 508 11.64 7.73 -20.76
CA VAL A 508 11.36 7.20 -22.11
C VAL A 508 11.90 5.78 -22.25
N SER A 509 11.03 4.77 -22.20
CA SER A 509 11.43 3.38 -22.41
C SER A 509 11.49 2.99 -23.89
N ALA A 510 12.46 2.15 -24.25
CA ALA A 510 12.59 1.54 -25.56
C ALA A 510 11.98 0.12 -25.66
N GLY A 511 11.49 -0.46 -24.55
CA GLY A 511 11.07 -1.88 -24.50
C GLY A 511 9.89 -2.23 -23.58
N SER A 512 9.44 -1.31 -22.72
CA SER A 512 8.39 -1.60 -21.72
C SER A 512 6.98 -1.47 -22.29
N THR A 513 6.40 -2.58 -22.75
CA THR A 513 5.09 -2.64 -23.42
C THR A 513 3.88 -2.80 -22.48
N SER A 514 4.08 -3.10 -21.19
CA SER A 514 2.99 -3.41 -20.23
C SER A 514 1.86 -2.37 -20.26
N PRO A 515 0.58 -2.79 -20.20
CA PRO A 515 -0.54 -1.87 -20.29
C PRO A 515 -0.66 -0.98 -19.05
N TYR A 516 -0.17 -1.42 -17.88
CA TYR A 516 -0.14 -0.63 -16.64
C TYR A 516 0.59 0.70 -16.81
N LEU A 517 1.66 0.74 -17.60
CA LEU A 517 2.44 1.94 -17.93
C LEU A 517 1.69 2.94 -18.84
N SER A 518 0.45 2.64 -19.22
CA SER A 518 -0.43 3.54 -19.97
C SER A 518 -1.30 4.44 -19.08
N ASP A 519 -1.38 4.14 -17.78
CA ASP A 519 -2.11 4.95 -16.79
C ASP A 519 -1.46 6.33 -16.62
N ARG A 520 -2.20 7.40 -16.93
CA ARG A 520 -1.74 8.79 -16.83
C ARG A 520 -1.97 9.45 -15.48
N ILE A 521 -2.71 8.81 -14.58
CA ILE A 521 -2.84 9.20 -13.18
C ILE A 521 -1.66 8.61 -12.39
N LYS A 522 -1.34 7.33 -12.61
CA LYS A 522 -0.21 6.66 -11.94
C LYS A 522 1.16 6.97 -12.56
N TYR A 523 1.24 7.06 -13.89
CA TYR A 523 2.51 7.27 -14.62
C TYR A 523 2.44 8.49 -15.58
N PRO A 524 2.30 9.72 -15.05
CA PRO A 524 2.13 10.93 -15.85
C PRO A 524 3.35 11.27 -16.74
N TYR A 525 4.57 11.03 -16.25
CA TYR A 525 5.81 11.39 -16.96
C TYR A 525 6.45 10.22 -17.75
N PHE A 526 5.81 9.05 -17.78
CA PHE A 526 6.30 7.89 -18.52
C PHE A 526 5.92 7.95 -20.00
N MET A 527 6.88 7.73 -20.88
CA MET A 527 6.70 7.56 -22.31
C MET A 527 7.45 6.32 -22.80
N ARG A 528 7.09 5.83 -23.98
CA ARG A 528 7.76 4.70 -24.63
C ARG A 528 7.76 4.82 -26.13
N LEU A 529 8.73 4.16 -26.76
CA LEU A 529 8.91 4.12 -28.22
C LEU A 529 8.25 2.88 -28.86
N VAL A 530 7.59 2.04 -28.07
CA VAL A 530 6.93 0.79 -28.47
C VAL A 530 5.42 0.84 -28.18
N PRO A 531 4.58 0.09 -28.92
CA PRO A 531 3.15 -0.01 -28.63
C PRO A 531 2.89 -0.62 -27.25
N SER A 532 1.64 -0.53 -26.79
CA SER A 532 1.19 -1.23 -25.59
C SER A 532 0.82 -2.67 -25.92
N ASP A 533 0.93 -3.55 -24.93
CA ASP A 533 0.45 -4.94 -25.01
C ASP A 533 -1.07 -5.03 -25.26
N ASN A 534 -1.83 -3.94 -25.16
CA ASN A 534 -3.24 -3.94 -25.59
C ASN A 534 -3.41 -4.22 -27.10
N VAL A 535 -2.45 -3.78 -27.94
CA VAL A 535 -2.44 -4.10 -29.38
C VAL A 535 -2.06 -5.57 -29.59
N GLN A 536 -1.11 -6.07 -28.80
CA GLN A 536 -0.69 -7.48 -28.86
C GLN A 536 -1.79 -8.43 -28.39
N ALA A 537 -2.49 -8.11 -27.31
CA ALA A 537 -3.65 -8.86 -26.80
C ALA A 537 -4.77 -8.93 -27.85
N GLN A 538 -5.10 -7.80 -28.48
CA GLN A 538 -6.05 -7.74 -29.59
C GLN A 538 -5.62 -8.65 -30.76
N ILE A 539 -4.36 -8.54 -31.22
CA ILE A 539 -3.81 -9.35 -32.32
C ILE A 539 -3.82 -10.86 -32.00
N LEU A 540 -3.53 -11.25 -30.75
CA LEU A 540 -3.58 -12.65 -30.33
C LEU A 540 -5.00 -13.23 -30.37
N LEU A 541 -6.01 -12.43 -30.02
CA LEU A 541 -7.42 -12.82 -30.08
C LEU A 541 -7.97 -12.82 -31.53
N ASP A 542 -7.62 -11.82 -32.34
CA ASP A 542 -7.88 -11.80 -33.79
C ASP A 542 -7.28 -13.04 -34.48
N LEU A 543 -6.07 -13.46 -34.08
CA LEU A 543 -5.43 -14.67 -34.56
C LEU A 543 -6.17 -15.95 -34.10
N ALA A 544 -6.58 -16.03 -32.82
CA ALA A 544 -7.34 -17.16 -32.31
C ALA A 544 -8.67 -17.35 -33.07
N VAL A 545 -9.42 -16.27 -33.32
CA VAL A 545 -10.63 -16.30 -34.15
C VAL A 545 -10.31 -16.76 -35.57
N LYS A 546 -9.26 -16.22 -36.19
CA LYS A 546 -8.86 -16.57 -37.57
C LYS A 546 -8.38 -18.02 -37.72
N LEU A 547 -7.96 -18.64 -36.62
CA LEU A 547 -7.61 -20.07 -36.52
C LEU A 547 -8.79 -20.96 -36.07
N ASN A 548 -9.99 -20.40 -35.88
CA ASN A 548 -11.17 -21.08 -35.32
C ASN A 548 -10.90 -21.73 -33.94
N SER A 549 -10.02 -21.12 -33.15
CA SER A 549 -9.55 -21.63 -31.86
C SER A 549 -10.46 -21.17 -30.71
N ASN A 550 -11.61 -21.83 -30.57
CA ASN A 550 -12.65 -21.47 -29.60
C ASN A 550 -12.25 -21.72 -28.13
N TYR A 551 -11.22 -22.52 -27.88
CA TYR A 551 -10.66 -22.75 -26.55
C TYR A 551 -9.14 -22.54 -26.59
N ILE A 552 -8.64 -21.60 -25.80
CA ILE A 552 -7.21 -21.25 -25.70
C ILE A 552 -6.67 -21.54 -24.30
N GLN A 553 -5.37 -21.82 -24.20
CA GLN A 553 -4.65 -21.89 -22.93
C GLN A 553 -3.63 -20.75 -22.87
N ILE A 554 -3.46 -20.16 -21.69
CA ILE A 554 -2.52 -19.07 -21.44
C ILE A 554 -1.43 -19.59 -20.50
N ILE A 555 -0.19 -19.63 -20.98
CA ILE A 555 0.99 -19.96 -20.16
C ILE A 555 1.80 -18.68 -19.99
N TYR A 556 2.12 -18.31 -18.75
CA TYR A 556 2.79 -17.04 -18.46
C TYR A 556 3.67 -17.10 -17.20
N ASP A 557 4.69 -16.24 -17.16
CA ASP A 557 5.58 -16.05 -16.01
C ASP A 557 4.95 -15.06 -15.03
N GLN A 558 4.44 -15.56 -13.90
CA GLN A 558 3.75 -14.72 -12.92
C GLN A 558 4.69 -13.83 -12.10
N THR A 559 6.01 -13.96 -12.25
CA THR A 559 6.99 -13.10 -11.58
C THR A 559 7.22 -11.76 -12.30
N THR A 560 6.61 -11.54 -13.47
CA THR A 560 6.86 -10.35 -14.31
C THR A 560 5.62 -9.50 -14.60
N GLU A 561 5.75 -8.17 -14.38
CA GLU A 561 4.71 -7.16 -14.65
C GLU A 561 4.43 -6.91 -16.14
N TYR A 562 5.24 -7.48 -17.04
CA TYR A 562 4.92 -7.61 -18.46
C TYR A 562 3.87 -8.70 -18.66
N ALA A 563 4.15 -9.92 -18.20
CA ALA A 563 3.28 -11.06 -18.43
C ALA A 563 1.94 -10.94 -17.69
N LYS A 564 1.93 -10.49 -16.42
CA LYS A 564 0.68 -10.19 -15.68
C LYS A 564 -0.21 -9.21 -16.46
N GLY A 565 0.37 -8.10 -16.92
CA GLY A 565 -0.34 -7.05 -17.64
C GLY A 565 -0.88 -7.50 -19.00
N LEU A 566 -0.09 -8.26 -19.78
CA LEU A 566 -0.55 -8.84 -21.04
C LEU A 566 -1.70 -9.83 -20.82
N VAL A 567 -1.60 -10.72 -19.82
CA VAL A 567 -2.66 -11.70 -19.52
C VAL A 567 -3.95 -11.02 -19.08
N GLN A 568 -3.88 -10.09 -18.11
CA GLN A 568 -5.05 -9.29 -17.73
C GLN A 568 -5.66 -8.61 -18.95
N LYS A 569 -4.83 -8.04 -19.86
CA LYS A 569 -5.38 -7.33 -21.01
C LYS A 569 -5.97 -8.27 -22.08
N VAL A 570 -5.49 -9.51 -22.20
CA VAL A 570 -6.18 -10.55 -22.99
C VAL A 570 -7.55 -10.85 -22.38
N GLU A 571 -7.65 -11.02 -21.05
CA GLU A 571 -8.92 -11.31 -20.37
C GLU A 571 -9.95 -10.17 -20.53
N GLU A 572 -9.54 -8.92 -20.28
CA GLU A 572 -10.40 -7.73 -20.50
C GLU A 572 -10.89 -7.62 -21.96
N THR A 573 -9.98 -7.85 -22.92
CA THR A 573 -10.29 -7.65 -24.35
C THR A 573 -11.17 -8.78 -24.88
N LEU A 574 -10.95 -10.02 -24.39
CA LEU A 574 -11.77 -11.18 -24.71
C LEU A 574 -13.21 -11.00 -24.23
N ALA A 575 -13.38 -10.58 -22.96
CA ALA A 575 -14.69 -10.34 -22.37
C ALA A 575 -15.49 -9.21 -23.06
N GLN A 576 -14.81 -8.24 -23.68
CA GLN A 576 -15.44 -7.13 -24.40
C GLN A 576 -15.82 -7.48 -25.85
N ASN A 577 -14.94 -8.17 -26.58
CA ASN A 577 -15.00 -8.25 -28.05
C ASN A 577 -15.09 -9.67 -28.64
N TYR A 578 -14.87 -10.74 -27.86
CA TYR A 578 -14.59 -12.08 -28.39
C TYR A 578 -15.42 -13.21 -27.74
N ALA A 579 -16.75 -13.08 -27.77
CA ALA A 579 -17.69 -14.05 -27.18
C ALA A 579 -17.58 -15.52 -27.67
N ASN A 580 -16.84 -15.78 -28.75
CA ASN A 580 -16.62 -17.13 -29.31
C ASN A 580 -15.30 -17.79 -28.86
N VAL A 581 -14.48 -17.12 -28.06
CA VAL A 581 -13.18 -17.63 -27.58
C VAL A 581 -13.20 -17.73 -26.05
N CYS A 582 -12.91 -18.92 -25.52
CA CYS A 582 -12.88 -19.21 -24.10
C CYS A 582 -11.45 -19.51 -23.64
N ILE A 583 -11.05 -19.01 -22.47
CA ILE A 583 -9.80 -19.43 -21.82
C ILE A 583 -10.10 -20.73 -21.06
N ALA A 584 -9.53 -21.84 -21.55
CA ALA A 584 -9.70 -23.17 -20.96
C ALA A 584 -8.86 -23.35 -19.68
N GLN A 585 -7.66 -22.75 -19.65
CA GLN A 585 -6.74 -22.83 -18.51
C GLN A 585 -5.75 -21.66 -18.53
N LYS A 586 -5.44 -21.13 -17.35
CA LYS A 586 -4.24 -20.29 -17.11
C LYS A 586 -3.20 -21.14 -16.39
N ILE A 587 -1.97 -21.17 -16.88
CA ILE A 587 -0.82 -21.86 -16.28
C ILE A 587 0.21 -20.79 -15.93
N ALA A 588 0.26 -20.47 -14.65
CA ALA A 588 1.21 -19.52 -14.09
C ALA A 588 2.49 -20.28 -13.70
N ASN A 589 3.64 -19.86 -14.24
CA ASN A 589 4.94 -20.45 -13.94
C ASN A 589 5.76 -19.53 -13.04
N HIS A 590 6.56 -20.11 -12.14
CA HIS A 590 7.66 -19.43 -11.45
C HIS A 590 8.98 -19.78 -12.17
N SER A 591 9.71 -18.77 -12.64
CA SER A 591 10.98 -18.91 -13.36
C SER A 591 12.20 -19.00 -12.45
#